data_AF-A0A534Q353-F1
#
_entry.id   AF-A0A534Q353-F1
#
_cell.length_a   1.000
_cell.length_b   1.000
_cell.length_c   1.000
_cell.angle_alpha   90.00
_cell.angle_beta   90.00
_cell.angle_gamma   90.00
#
_symmetry.space_group_name_H-M   'P 1'
#
loop_
_entity.id
_entity.type
_entity.pdbx_description
1 polymer ?
#
loop_
_entity_poly.entity_id
_entity_poly.type
_entity_poly.pdbx_seq_one_letter_code
_entity_poly.pdbx_strand_id
1 'polypeptide(L)'
;MVPDIVPPDLLAPPDARSRSFRHDDAALVLDGYLRRLAAQEARCRVVLGRLGRVFLERRGQHLLGFARLGDYARERLGLSARELQSLASVTERMEQLPAIRMAFERGEVSWAQVRLLVTVVVPETEEGWLALAGGRTVRALEAAIRELGRSETAEEDDGGPHVRFRLRCPRRFLRLWREVVDLARRMAGAELSHGQAAEAIAAEGLSARSAGCEVWPDTARQPELPGDVEETFIQLERAPVAEVIPEEVEVLGLGVEELDTFALDGRMRAVVQASQRIDWQMGRLLRVFLDRRLFRVMGFPSAARYLRERLGLSERKARALVALERRTWEAPGLGEAYRAGTLSWVRALTLLPVIGEKTASAWIARAEEVTVRRLADEVEWALVAREPFDPIAPPPPGAALDMPDRQTCARPDWEWPDAEIVFSAPAEVVALLRTAILAFTRPADPLWKGLEQLLEHVQVEWEGQPRHRDPIFARYGWRCAVPACSSRRNLHDHHLIFRSRGGENAQDNRVTVCAWHHLRGIHAGRVRAWGAAPDAITWELGVRAGREPLLRLTGDWYVGGTSGSPMPAV
;
A
#
# COMPACT_ATOMS: atom_id res chain seq x y z
N MET A 1 -6.92 25.20 -9.65
CA MET A 1 -6.24 23.97 -10.09
C MET A 1 -4.80 24.33 -10.40
N VAL A 2 -3.85 23.79 -9.63
CA VAL A 2 -2.41 23.93 -9.92
C VAL A 2 -2.11 23.51 -11.36
N PRO A 3 -1.53 24.40 -12.20
CA PRO A 3 -1.10 24.02 -13.54
C PRO A 3 0.05 23.02 -13.47
N ASP A 4 0.12 22.11 -14.44
CA ASP A 4 1.24 21.18 -14.57
C ASP A 4 2.53 21.98 -14.76
N ILE A 5 3.57 21.67 -13.97
CA ILE A 5 4.87 22.32 -14.13
C ILE A 5 5.65 21.76 -15.32
N VAL A 6 5.29 20.54 -15.76
CA VAL A 6 5.87 19.90 -16.94
C VAL A 6 5.06 20.29 -18.17
N PRO A 7 5.70 20.85 -19.22
CA PRO A 7 5.06 21.13 -20.49
C PRO A 7 4.33 19.90 -21.09
N PRO A 8 3.15 20.07 -21.71
CA PRO A 8 2.37 18.96 -22.27
C PRO A 8 3.11 18.10 -23.29
N ASP A 9 4.01 18.69 -24.07
CA ASP A 9 4.87 18.01 -25.06
C ASP A 9 5.86 17.04 -24.41
N LEU A 10 6.32 17.31 -23.18
CA LEU A 10 7.20 16.42 -22.42
C LEU A 10 6.42 15.33 -21.65
N LEU A 11 5.12 15.52 -21.43
CA LEU A 11 4.25 14.52 -20.82
C LEU A 11 3.77 13.47 -21.85
N ALA A 12 3.83 13.80 -23.14
CA ALA A 12 3.64 12.86 -24.21
C ALA A 12 4.90 11.97 -24.38
N PRO A 13 4.76 10.65 -24.51
CA PRO A 13 5.89 9.79 -24.86
C PRO A 13 6.57 10.26 -26.15
N PRO A 14 7.90 10.42 -26.20
CA PRO A 14 8.56 10.74 -27.44
C PRO A 14 8.36 9.58 -28.44
N ASP A 15 8.12 9.90 -29.71
CA ASP A 15 8.08 8.90 -30.79
C ASP A 15 9.38 8.10 -30.75
N ALA A 16 9.24 6.78 -30.56
CA ALA A 16 10.34 5.85 -30.34
C ALA A 16 11.38 5.86 -31.47
N ARG A 17 10.99 6.35 -32.66
CA ARG A 17 11.82 6.39 -33.88
C ARG A 17 12.23 7.80 -34.31
N SER A 18 11.93 8.84 -33.53
CA SER A 18 12.33 10.20 -33.90
C SER A 18 13.86 10.34 -33.93
N ARG A 19 14.40 10.75 -35.08
CA ARG A 19 15.84 11.01 -35.29
C ARG A 19 16.36 12.20 -34.44
N SER A 20 15.46 12.95 -33.79
CA SER A 20 15.76 14.13 -32.98
C SER A 20 16.00 13.85 -31.49
N PHE A 21 15.88 12.59 -31.01
CA PHE A 21 16.06 12.27 -29.59
C PHE A 21 17.55 12.25 -29.19
N ARG A 22 18.07 13.40 -28.76
CA ARG A 22 19.42 13.55 -28.21
C ARG A 22 19.44 13.16 -26.74
N HIS A 23 20.21 12.13 -26.39
CA HIS A 23 20.19 11.54 -25.05
C HIS A 23 20.69 12.51 -23.99
N ASP A 24 21.72 13.31 -24.28
CA ASP A 24 22.30 14.29 -23.33
C ASP A 24 21.31 15.41 -23.00
N ASP A 25 20.75 16.05 -24.04
CA ASP A 25 19.75 17.12 -23.91
C ASP A 25 18.50 16.60 -23.17
N ALA A 26 18.01 15.42 -23.56
CA ALA A 26 16.85 14.80 -22.92
C ALA A 26 17.12 14.45 -21.44
N ALA A 27 18.32 13.96 -21.11
CA ALA A 27 18.70 13.64 -19.74
C ALA A 27 18.69 14.88 -18.84
N LEU A 28 19.26 16.00 -19.32
CA LEU A 28 19.30 17.26 -18.58
C LEU A 28 17.90 17.86 -18.38
N VAL A 29 17.09 17.90 -19.44
CA VAL A 29 15.72 18.45 -19.38
C VAL A 29 14.84 17.63 -18.43
N LEU A 30 14.82 16.30 -18.61
CA LEU A 30 14.00 15.42 -17.79
C LEU A 30 14.47 15.38 -16.32
N ASP A 31 15.79 15.39 -16.06
CA ASP A 31 16.31 15.51 -14.69
C ASP A 31 15.86 16.81 -14.01
N GLY A 32 15.92 17.93 -14.74
CA GLY A 32 15.46 19.22 -14.23
C GLY A 32 14.02 19.18 -13.74
N TYR A 33 13.10 18.67 -14.56
CA TYR A 33 11.69 18.52 -14.17
C TYR A 33 11.47 17.48 -13.07
N LEU A 34 12.16 16.33 -13.14
CA LEU A 34 12.07 15.30 -12.10
C LEU A 34 12.49 15.85 -10.73
N ARG A 35 13.54 16.67 -10.67
CA ARG A 35 13.96 17.33 -9.42
C ARG A 35 12.94 18.34 -8.90
N ARG A 36 12.32 19.14 -9.79
CA ARG A 36 11.25 20.08 -9.41
C ARG A 36 10.01 19.35 -8.88
N LEU A 37 9.56 18.30 -9.55
CA LEU A 37 8.46 17.45 -9.10
C LEU A 37 8.78 16.79 -7.75
N ALA A 38 10.00 16.26 -7.58
CA ALA A 38 10.43 15.68 -6.31
C ALA A 38 10.46 16.71 -5.18
N ALA A 39 10.89 17.95 -5.46
CA ALA A 39 10.84 19.04 -4.50
C ALA A 39 9.40 19.40 -4.11
N GLN A 40 8.49 19.54 -5.08
CA GLN A 40 7.07 19.81 -4.79
C GLN A 40 6.41 18.70 -3.96
N GLU A 41 6.68 17.44 -4.30
CA GLU A 41 6.15 16.29 -3.56
C GLU A 41 6.69 16.25 -2.13
N ALA A 42 7.99 16.53 -1.94
CA ALA A 42 8.61 16.63 -0.62
C ALA A 42 7.98 17.74 0.24
N ARG A 43 7.57 18.84 -0.36
CA ARG A 43 6.89 19.90 0.38
C ARG A 43 5.42 19.56 0.70
N CYS A 44 4.73 18.84 -0.18
CA CYS A 44 3.41 18.28 0.13
C CYS A 44 3.46 17.34 1.34
N ARG A 45 4.55 16.56 1.48
CA ARG A 45 4.78 15.70 2.67
C ARG A 45 4.85 16.49 3.98
N VAL A 46 5.44 17.69 3.98
CA VAL A 46 5.50 18.55 5.17
C VAL A 46 4.10 19.01 5.57
N VAL A 47 3.31 19.54 4.62
CA VAL A 47 1.93 20.00 4.89
C VAL A 47 1.07 18.84 5.39
N LEU A 48 1.15 17.68 4.74
CA LEU A 48 0.45 16.47 5.17
C LEU A 48 0.91 16.00 6.55
N GLY A 49 2.20 16.13 6.88
CA GLY A 49 2.76 15.83 8.19
C GLY A 49 2.19 16.72 9.30
N ARG A 50 2.09 18.05 9.08
CA ARG A 50 1.47 18.98 10.04
C ARG A 50 0.01 18.63 10.32
N LEU A 51 -0.78 18.42 9.26
CA LEU A 51 -2.18 17.99 9.36
C LEU A 51 -2.29 16.62 10.07
N GLY A 52 -1.40 15.70 9.70
CA GLY A 52 -1.33 14.35 10.24
C GLY A 52 -1.02 14.34 11.73
N ARG A 53 -0.12 15.20 12.22
CA ARG A 53 0.22 15.32 13.65
C ARG A 53 -1.02 15.62 14.49
N VAL A 54 -1.72 16.72 14.18
CA VAL A 54 -2.93 17.14 14.90
C VAL A 54 -4.04 16.08 14.81
N PHE A 55 -4.18 15.43 13.64
CA PHE A 55 -5.13 14.33 13.47
C PHE A 55 -4.82 13.13 14.37
N LEU A 56 -3.54 12.75 14.48
CA LEU A 56 -3.09 11.60 15.28
C LEU A 56 -3.21 11.86 16.78
N GLU A 57 -2.83 13.05 17.25
CA GLU A 57 -2.99 13.48 18.65
C GLU A 57 -4.44 13.33 19.11
N ARG A 58 -5.39 13.70 18.25
CA ARG A 58 -6.84 13.64 18.52
C ARG A 58 -7.45 12.27 18.31
N ARG A 59 -6.67 11.27 17.88
CA ARG A 59 -7.16 9.96 17.42
C ARG A 59 -8.30 10.13 16.41
N GLY A 60 -8.13 11.03 15.45
CA GLY A 60 -9.18 11.52 14.57
C GLY A 60 -9.96 10.43 13.85
N GLN A 61 -9.32 9.30 13.52
CA GLN A 61 -9.95 8.16 12.88
C GLN A 61 -11.19 7.65 13.65
N HIS A 62 -11.15 7.72 14.99
CA HIS A 62 -12.26 7.29 15.83
C HIS A 62 -13.49 8.17 15.66
N LEU A 63 -13.32 9.50 15.60
CA LEU A 63 -14.41 10.46 15.37
C LEU A 63 -15.01 10.29 13.97
N LEU A 64 -14.20 9.87 13.00
CA LEU A 64 -14.62 9.57 11.64
C LEU A 64 -15.26 8.18 11.47
N GLY A 65 -15.42 7.40 12.56
CA GLY A 65 -16.07 6.09 12.54
C GLY A 65 -15.16 4.89 12.19
N PHE A 66 -13.84 5.09 12.13
CA PHE A 66 -12.88 4.03 11.86
C PHE A 66 -12.25 3.50 13.15
N ALA A 67 -12.27 2.18 13.33
CA ALA A 67 -11.64 1.53 14.48
C ALA A 67 -10.11 1.59 14.47
N ARG A 68 -9.51 1.61 13.27
CA ARG A 68 -8.05 1.49 13.07
C ARG A 68 -7.57 2.61 12.16
N LEU A 69 -6.42 3.20 12.51
CA LEU A 69 -5.78 4.22 11.68
C LEU A 69 -5.46 3.70 10.27
N GLY A 70 -5.06 2.43 10.14
CA GLY A 70 -4.75 1.81 8.85
C GLY A 70 -5.96 1.71 7.92
N ASP A 71 -7.16 1.47 8.45
CA ASP A 71 -8.37 1.40 7.65
C ASP A 71 -8.75 2.80 7.16
N TYR A 72 -8.69 3.81 8.03
CA TYR A 72 -8.87 5.21 7.65
C TYR A 72 -7.85 5.66 6.58
N ALA A 73 -6.55 5.48 6.83
CA ALA A 73 -5.50 5.96 5.94
C ALA A 73 -5.58 5.30 4.56
N ARG A 74 -5.88 4.00 4.51
CA ARG A 74 -6.06 3.27 3.25
C ARG A 74 -7.29 3.77 2.49
N GLU A 75 -8.44 3.85 3.17
CA GLU A 75 -9.73 4.13 2.55
C GLU A 75 -9.86 5.60 2.11
N ARG A 76 -9.41 6.52 2.96
CA ARG A 76 -9.59 7.97 2.80
C ARG A 76 -8.42 8.67 2.14
N LEU A 77 -7.20 8.28 2.48
CA LEU A 77 -5.98 8.95 2.02
C LEU A 77 -5.23 8.17 0.94
N GLY A 78 -5.51 6.87 0.75
CA GLY A 78 -4.70 6.03 -0.14
C GLY A 78 -3.25 5.88 0.34
N LEU A 79 -3.02 5.97 1.65
CA LEU A 79 -1.71 5.87 2.30
C LEU A 79 -1.68 4.72 3.31
N SER A 80 -0.48 4.33 3.73
CA SER A 80 -0.35 3.47 4.90
C SER A 80 -0.42 4.28 6.20
N ALA A 81 -0.89 3.67 7.30
CA ALA A 81 -0.84 4.31 8.62
C ALA A 81 0.59 4.68 9.03
N ARG A 82 1.57 3.81 8.75
CA ARG A 82 2.99 4.03 9.05
C ARG A 82 3.54 5.24 8.30
N GLU A 83 3.11 5.44 7.06
CA GLU A 83 3.48 6.60 6.26
C GLU A 83 2.92 7.88 6.88
N LEU A 84 1.62 7.94 7.19
CA LEU A 84 1.01 9.10 7.86
C LEU A 84 1.70 9.42 9.20
N GLN A 85 1.99 8.41 10.01
CA GLN A 85 2.73 8.55 11.28
C GLN A 85 4.17 9.05 11.06
N SER A 86 4.87 8.50 10.07
CA SER A 86 6.23 8.94 9.74
C SER A 86 6.25 10.39 9.25
N LEU A 87 5.27 10.81 8.44
CA LEU A 87 5.16 12.20 7.98
C LEU A 87 4.94 13.14 9.16
N ALA A 88 4.01 12.80 10.06
CA ALA A 88 3.73 13.58 11.25
C ALA A 88 4.96 13.71 12.16
N SER A 89 5.60 12.59 12.50
CA SER A 89 6.76 12.57 13.39
C SER A 89 7.97 13.31 12.81
N VAL A 90 8.27 13.12 11.52
CA VAL A 90 9.39 13.83 10.87
C VAL A 90 9.13 15.33 10.84
N THR A 91 7.90 15.74 10.56
CA THR A 91 7.55 17.17 10.49
C THR A 91 7.59 17.82 11.86
N GLU A 92 7.05 17.15 12.89
CA GLU A 92 7.11 17.61 14.28
C GLU A 92 8.55 17.82 14.76
N ARG A 93 9.43 16.83 14.52
CA ARG A 93 10.85 16.95 14.89
C ARG A 93 11.57 18.04 14.09
N MET A 94 11.25 18.18 12.79
CA MET A 94 11.81 19.25 11.96
C MET A 94 11.38 20.65 12.43
N GLU A 95 10.20 20.80 13.07
CA GLU A 95 9.79 22.08 13.66
C GLU A 95 10.66 22.47 14.88
N GLN A 96 11.29 21.51 15.54
CA GLN A 96 12.24 21.71 16.63
C GLN A 96 13.68 21.95 16.13
N LEU A 97 13.91 21.80 14.82
CA LEU A 97 15.22 21.86 14.16
C LEU A 97 15.19 22.93 13.05
N PRO A 98 15.27 24.23 13.42
CA PRO A 98 15.06 25.34 12.50
C PRO A 98 16.13 25.45 11.40
N ALA A 99 17.38 25.07 11.66
CA ALA A 99 18.43 25.12 10.63
C ALA A 99 18.22 24.03 9.57
N ILE A 100 17.80 22.82 9.97
CA ILE A 100 17.47 21.71 9.07
C ILE A 100 16.24 22.06 8.25
N ARG A 101 15.22 22.63 8.89
CA ARG A 101 14.03 23.14 8.20
C ARG A 101 14.42 24.16 7.11
N MET A 102 15.25 25.15 7.46
CA MET A 102 15.68 26.19 6.51
C MET A 102 16.56 25.63 5.39
N ALA A 103 17.44 24.65 5.69
CA ALA A 103 18.22 23.95 4.67
C ALA A 103 17.33 23.13 3.72
N PHE A 104 16.28 22.50 4.24
CA PHE A 104 15.30 21.77 3.45
C PHE A 104 14.48 22.71 2.54
N GLU A 105 14.01 23.84 3.07
CA GLU A 105 13.27 24.85 2.33
C GLU A 105 14.10 25.45 1.17
N ARG A 106 15.40 25.64 1.40
CA ARG A 106 16.36 26.07 0.37
C ARG A 106 16.77 24.96 -0.61
N GLY A 107 16.35 23.71 -0.38
CA GLY A 107 16.67 22.57 -1.25
C GLY A 107 18.09 22.04 -1.12
N GLU A 108 18.79 22.38 -0.04
CA GLU A 108 20.18 21.95 0.24
C GLU A 108 20.19 20.49 0.74
N VAL A 109 19.21 20.12 1.56
CA VAL A 109 18.99 18.75 2.05
C VAL A 109 17.68 18.18 1.50
N SER A 110 17.71 16.90 1.10
CA SER A 110 16.52 16.21 0.61
C SER A 110 15.65 15.69 1.76
N TRP A 111 14.37 15.41 1.49
CA TRP A 111 13.48 14.75 2.45
C TRP A 111 14.05 13.44 3.00
N ALA A 112 14.76 12.66 2.17
CA ALA A 112 15.40 11.42 2.59
C ALA A 112 16.52 11.68 3.62
N GLN A 113 17.30 12.75 3.43
CA GLN A 113 18.30 13.16 4.42
C GLN A 113 17.64 13.70 5.69
N VAL A 114 16.61 14.53 5.58
CA VAL A 114 15.86 15.04 6.75
C VAL A 114 15.35 13.87 7.60
N ARG A 115 14.76 12.83 6.99
CA ARG A 115 14.29 11.63 7.70
C ARG A 115 15.38 10.91 8.49
N LEU A 116 16.63 10.93 8.02
CA LEU A 116 17.77 10.36 8.73
C LEU A 116 18.29 11.31 9.83
N LEU A 117 18.29 12.61 9.58
CA LEU A 117 18.77 13.60 10.55
C LEU A 117 17.83 13.68 11.77
N VAL A 118 16.51 13.74 11.56
CA VAL A 118 15.54 13.86 12.67
C VAL A 118 15.49 12.63 13.61
N THR A 119 16.25 11.56 13.33
CA THR A 119 16.37 10.42 14.26
C THR A 119 17.51 10.56 15.24
N VAL A 120 18.49 11.43 14.96
CA VAL A 120 19.72 11.56 15.77
C VAL A 120 20.07 12.98 16.16
N VAL A 121 19.54 13.98 15.45
CA VAL A 121 19.88 15.38 15.67
C VAL A 121 19.03 15.98 16.80
N VAL A 122 19.72 16.65 17.72
CA VAL A 122 19.16 17.54 18.74
C VAL A 122 19.55 19.00 18.44
N PRO A 123 18.81 20.02 18.93
CA PRO A 123 19.05 21.42 18.60
C PRO A 123 20.50 21.88 18.78
N GLU A 124 21.19 21.40 19.81
CA GLU A 124 22.57 21.75 20.14
C GLU A 124 23.60 21.23 19.12
N THR A 125 23.25 20.16 18.40
CA THR A 125 24.13 19.48 17.43
C THR A 125 23.74 19.73 15.98
N GLU A 126 22.69 20.51 15.77
CA GLU A 126 22.02 20.68 14.49
C GLU A 126 22.96 21.20 13.39
N GLU A 127 23.71 22.27 13.67
CA GLU A 127 24.64 22.87 12.71
C GLU A 127 25.76 21.91 12.31
N GLY A 128 26.29 21.14 13.28
CA GLY A 128 27.34 20.16 13.03
C GLY A 128 26.86 19.03 12.12
N TRP A 129 25.65 18.52 12.35
CA TRP A 129 25.04 17.49 11.52
C TRP A 129 24.66 18.00 10.12
N LEU A 130 24.24 19.26 10.00
CA LEU A 130 24.01 19.88 8.70
C LEU A 130 25.29 20.04 7.89
N ALA A 131 26.38 20.50 8.53
CA ALA A 131 27.69 20.57 7.89
C ALA A 131 28.15 19.19 7.44
N LEU A 132 27.93 18.15 8.26
CA LEU A 132 28.23 16.77 7.90
C LEU A 132 27.39 16.26 6.73
N ALA A 133 26.10 16.59 6.69
CA ALA A 133 25.19 16.19 5.61
C ALA A 133 25.45 16.93 4.29
N GLY A 134 26.08 18.11 4.36
CA GLY A 134 26.47 18.93 3.21
C GLY A 134 27.29 18.13 2.19
N GLY A 135 26.80 18.05 0.96
CA GLY A 135 27.47 17.34 -0.13
C GLY A 135 27.49 15.80 -0.03
N ARG A 136 26.96 15.20 1.05
CA ARG A 136 26.91 13.73 1.20
C ARG A 136 25.70 13.11 0.50
N THR A 137 25.89 11.86 0.06
CA THR A 137 24.80 10.98 -0.37
C THR A 137 23.97 10.52 0.83
N VAL A 138 22.72 10.13 0.61
CA VAL A 138 21.85 9.51 1.63
C VAL A 138 22.53 8.28 2.21
N ARG A 139 23.15 7.43 1.35
CA ARG A 139 23.91 6.25 1.80
C ARG A 139 25.11 6.63 2.69
N ALA A 140 25.87 7.66 2.33
CA ALA A 140 27.03 8.09 3.13
C ALA A 140 26.61 8.74 4.47
N LEU A 141 25.49 9.47 4.47
CA LEU A 141 24.92 10.01 5.71
C LEU A 141 24.42 8.88 6.62
N GLU A 142 23.73 7.89 6.07
CA GLU A 142 23.27 6.71 6.81
C GLU A 142 24.45 5.91 7.40
N ALA A 143 25.53 5.73 6.63
CA ALA A 143 26.75 5.09 7.12
C ALA A 143 27.40 5.87 8.28
N ALA A 144 27.51 7.20 8.14
CA ALA A 144 28.05 8.06 9.20
C ALA A 144 27.20 8.00 10.48
N ILE A 145 25.87 8.01 10.35
CA ILE A 145 24.95 7.85 11.48
C ILE A 145 25.14 6.49 12.16
N ARG A 146 25.27 5.41 11.39
CA ARG A 146 25.52 4.07 11.94
C ARG A 146 26.87 3.97 12.65
N GLU A 147 27.92 4.56 12.10
CA GLU A 147 29.25 4.58 12.73
C GLU A 147 29.23 5.32 14.06
N LEU A 148 28.53 6.45 14.15
CA LEU A 148 28.38 7.24 15.37
C LEU A 148 27.43 6.56 16.38
N GLY A 149 26.35 5.92 15.90
CA GLY A 149 25.35 5.22 16.74
C GLY A 149 25.84 3.88 17.32
N ARG A 150 26.79 3.20 16.65
CA ARG A 150 27.46 2.00 17.18
C ARG A 150 28.22 2.23 18.49
N SER A 151 28.42 3.48 18.90
CA SER A 151 29.06 3.82 20.16
C SER A 151 28.11 3.80 21.37
N GLU A 152 26.78 3.78 21.21
CA GLU A 152 25.87 3.95 22.38
C GLU A 152 24.66 3.01 22.48
N THR A 153 24.18 2.33 21.44
CA THR A 153 23.10 1.33 21.61
C THR A 153 23.07 0.34 20.44
N ALA A 154 23.51 -0.90 20.69
CA ALA A 154 23.19 -2.02 19.82
C ALA A 154 21.77 -2.49 20.16
N GLU A 155 20.76 -1.81 19.65
CA GLU A 155 19.43 -2.40 19.48
C GLU A 155 19.40 -3.12 18.14
N GLU A 156 19.19 -4.43 18.19
CA GLU A 156 19.00 -5.30 17.03
C GLU A 156 17.81 -4.79 16.20
N ASP A 157 18.07 -4.39 14.95
CA ASP A 157 17.04 -4.15 13.95
C ASP A 157 16.34 -5.49 13.65
N ASP A 158 15.20 -5.72 14.30
CA ASP A 158 14.35 -6.93 14.32
C ASP A 158 13.66 -7.21 12.96
N GLY A 159 14.43 -7.12 11.88
CA GLY A 159 13.94 -7.27 10.52
C GLY A 159 15.08 -7.49 9.55
N GLY A 160 15.65 -8.69 9.55
CA GLY A 160 16.63 -9.12 8.55
C GLY A 160 16.19 -8.83 7.10
N PRO A 161 17.13 -8.85 6.13
CA PRO A 161 16.86 -8.39 4.77
C PRO A 161 15.66 -9.12 4.16
N HIS A 162 14.71 -8.36 3.60
CA HIS A 162 13.59 -8.94 2.88
C HIS A 162 14.07 -9.53 1.54
N VAL A 163 13.70 -10.78 1.29
CA VAL A 163 13.97 -11.47 0.01
C VAL A 163 12.64 -11.79 -0.69
N ARG A 164 12.72 -12.11 -1.98
CA ARG A 164 11.55 -12.47 -2.78
C ARG A 164 11.43 -13.99 -2.85
N PHE A 165 10.31 -14.52 -2.36
CA PHE A 165 9.92 -15.91 -2.59
C PHE A 165 9.26 -16.02 -3.97
N ARG A 166 9.58 -17.11 -4.68
CA ARG A 166 9.03 -17.47 -5.99
C ARG A 166 8.88 -18.97 -6.06
N LEU A 167 7.71 -19.44 -6.44
CA LEU A 167 7.48 -20.85 -6.73
C LEU A 167 6.51 -20.99 -7.90
N ARG A 168 6.96 -21.65 -8.97
CA ARG A 168 6.10 -21.99 -10.10
C ARG A 168 5.17 -23.14 -9.73
N CYS A 169 3.90 -22.99 -10.04
CA CYS A 169 2.86 -23.95 -9.69
C CYS A 169 1.75 -23.94 -10.78
N PRO A 170 0.93 -24.99 -10.86
CA PRO A 170 -0.28 -24.96 -11.68
C PRO A 170 -1.25 -23.87 -11.21
N ARG A 171 -1.98 -23.21 -12.12
CA ARG A 171 -2.92 -22.11 -11.77
C ARG A 171 -3.92 -22.41 -10.66
N ARG A 172 -4.48 -23.63 -10.62
CA ARG A 172 -5.43 -24.02 -9.55
C ARG A 172 -4.83 -23.88 -8.14
N PHE A 173 -3.50 -23.93 -8.05
CA PHE A 173 -2.78 -23.82 -6.79
C PHE A 173 -2.85 -22.43 -6.16
N LEU A 174 -2.98 -21.39 -6.99
CA LEU A 174 -3.17 -20.01 -6.52
C LEU A 174 -4.45 -19.89 -5.67
N ARG A 175 -5.47 -20.70 -5.97
CA ARG A 175 -6.71 -20.77 -5.20
C ARG A 175 -6.47 -21.35 -3.81
N LEU A 176 -5.82 -22.52 -3.71
CA LEU A 176 -5.52 -23.16 -2.42
C LEU A 176 -4.64 -22.25 -1.55
N TRP A 177 -3.61 -21.64 -2.15
CA TRP A 177 -2.78 -20.66 -1.45
C TRP A 177 -3.61 -19.51 -0.86
N ARG A 178 -4.53 -18.93 -1.65
CA ARG A 178 -5.42 -17.87 -1.19
C ARG A 178 -6.30 -18.34 -0.03
N GLU A 179 -6.94 -19.50 -0.16
CA GLU A 179 -7.84 -20.07 0.86
C GLU A 179 -7.11 -20.25 2.19
N VAL A 180 -5.88 -20.80 2.17
CA VAL A 180 -5.07 -21.00 3.37
C VAL A 180 -4.51 -19.69 3.92
N VAL A 181 -4.14 -18.72 3.08
CA VAL A 181 -3.76 -17.37 3.55
C VAL A 181 -4.95 -16.69 4.24
N ASP A 182 -6.15 -16.79 3.70
CA ASP A 182 -7.36 -16.28 4.34
C ASP A 182 -7.67 -17.01 5.65
N LEU A 183 -7.43 -18.32 5.70
CA LEU A 183 -7.51 -19.11 6.92
C LEU A 183 -6.48 -18.63 7.96
N ALA A 184 -5.23 -18.36 7.57
CA ALA A 184 -4.21 -17.80 8.44
C ALA A 184 -4.65 -16.44 9.03
N ARG A 185 -5.25 -15.57 8.20
CA ARG A 185 -5.80 -14.28 8.65
C ARG A 185 -6.93 -14.46 9.67
N ARG A 186 -7.81 -15.45 9.45
CA ARG A 186 -8.88 -15.81 10.40
C ARG A 186 -8.27 -16.30 11.72
N MET A 187 -7.28 -17.19 11.66
CA MET A 187 -6.64 -17.74 12.85
C MET A 187 -5.85 -16.71 13.66
N ALA A 188 -5.12 -15.82 12.99
CA ALA A 188 -4.38 -14.75 13.65
C ALA A 188 -5.27 -13.61 14.16
N GLY A 189 -6.56 -13.56 13.77
CA GLY A 189 -7.45 -12.45 14.09
C GLY A 189 -6.99 -11.10 13.53
N ALA A 190 -6.18 -11.09 12.48
CA ALA A 190 -5.61 -9.90 11.86
C ALA A 190 -5.49 -10.03 10.34
N GLU A 191 -5.43 -8.90 9.64
CA GLU A 191 -4.91 -8.91 8.27
C GLU A 191 -3.43 -9.26 8.28
N LEU A 192 -3.05 -10.23 7.45
CA LEU A 192 -1.68 -10.68 7.27
C LEU A 192 -1.25 -10.42 5.82
N SER A 193 -0.02 -9.94 5.66
CA SER A 193 0.67 -10.01 4.38
C SER A 193 0.92 -11.47 3.97
N HIS A 194 1.20 -11.72 2.70
CA HIS A 194 1.55 -13.07 2.23
C HIS A 194 2.78 -13.63 2.97
N GLY A 195 3.74 -12.78 3.33
CA GLY A 195 4.91 -13.20 4.11
C GLY A 195 4.55 -13.63 5.54
N GLN A 196 3.72 -12.86 6.24
CA GLN A 196 3.27 -13.22 7.59
C GLN A 196 2.37 -14.45 7.60
N ALA A 197 1.51 -14.61 6.58
CA ALA A 197 0.73 -15.82 6.41
C ALA A 197 1.63 -17.03 6.11
N ALA A 198 2.65 -16.85 5.25
CA ALA A 198 3.64 -17.88 4.96
C ALA A 198 4.39 -18.35 6.21
N GLU A 199 4.77 -17.41 7.08
CA GLU A 199 5.41 -17.70 8.36
C GLU A 199 4.51 -18.58 9.25
N ALA A 200 3.24 -18.19 9.42
CA ALA A 200 2.27 -18.95 10.20
C ALA A 200 2.02 -20.36 9.61
N ILE A 201 1.88 -20.46 8.28
CA ILE A 201 1.71 -21.73 7.55
C ILE A 201 2.94 -22.63 7.77
N ALA A 202 4.14 -22.06 7.66
CA ALA A 202 5.38 -22.81 7.82
C ALA A 202 5.56 -23.29 9.26
N ALA A 203 5.26 -22.44 10.25
CA ALA A 203 5.31 -22.79 11.66
C ALA A 203 4.32 -23.93 12.00
N GLU A 204 3.08 -23.86 11.50
CA GLU A 204 2.08 -24.92 11.67
C GLU A 204 2.59 -26.24 11.05
N GLY A 205 3.02 -26.22 9.79
CA GLY A 205 3.49 -27.44 9.13
C GLY A 205 4.72 -28.07 9.80
N LEU A 206 5.68 -27.24 10.22
CA LEU A 206 6.88 -27.71 10.93
C LEU A 206 6.58 -28.22 12.35
N SER A 207 5.48 -27.78 12.95
CA SER A 207 4.99 -28.36 14.22
C SER A 207 4.56 -29.82 14.06
N ALA A 208 4.06 -30.19 12.89
CA ALA A 208 3.60 -31.54 12.58
C ALA A 208 4.68 -32.43 11.94
N ARG A 209 5.59 -31.85 11.14
CA ARG A 209 6.66 -32.58 10.44
C ARG A 209 7.98 -31.83 10.50
N SER A 210 8.98 -32.45 11.13
CA SER A 210 10.34 -31.92 11.13
C SER A 210 10.97 -31.99 9.73
N ALA A 211 11.78 -31.01 9.39
CA ALA A 211 12.52 -31.01 8.13
C ALA A 211 13.64 -32.08 8.13
N GLY A 212 13.81 -32.73 6.98
CA GLY A 212 14.97 -33.59 6.71
C GLY A 212 16.20 -32.78 6.26
N CYS A 213 17.32 -33.46 5.96
CA CYS A 213 18.56 -32.82 5.48
C CYS A 213 18.51 -32.33 4.01
N GLU A 214 17.33 -32.22 3.41
CA GLU A 214 17.17 -31.80 2.03
C GLU A 214 17.42 -30.29 1.88
N VAL A 215 18.11 -29.91 0.80
CA VAL A 215 18.47 -28.51 0.53
C VAL A 215 17.54 -27.96 -0.55
N TRP A 216 17.02 -26.76 -0.34
CA TRP A 216 16.20 -26.09 -1.34
C TRP A 216 16.98 -25.92 -2.65
N PRO A 217 16.50 -26.44 -3.79
CA PRO A 217 17.21 -26.32 -5.06
C PRO A 217 17.33 -24.85 -5.43
N ASP A 218 18.56 -24.40 -5.64
CA ASP A 218 18.88 -23.01 -5.88
C ASP A 218 18.40 -22.58 -7.28
N THR A 219 17.15 -22.16 -7.37
CA THR A 219 16.58 -21.67 -8.62
C THR A 219 16.95 -20.19 -8.80
N ALA A 220 18.03 -19.99 -9.57
CA ALA A 220 18.56 -18.74 -10.12
C ALA A 220 19.66 -18.04 -9.29
N ARG A 221 20.77 -17.74 -9.99
CA ARG A 221 21.85 -16.84 -9.59
C ARG A 221 21.30 -15.71 -8.74
N GLN A 222 21.80 -15.59 -7.51
CA GLN A 222 21.82 -14.29 -6.86
C GLN A 222 22.45 -13.32 -7.86
N PRO A 223 21.80 -12.19 -8.21
CA PRO A 223 22.54 -11.16 -8.91
C PRO A 223 23.72 -10.84 -8.00
N GLU A 224 24.95 -11.05 -8.49
CA GLU A 224 26.13 -10.50 -7.85
C GLU A 224 25.80 -9.04 -7.56
N LEU A 225 25.73 -8.70 -6.27
CA LEU A 225 25.75 -7.31 -5.86
C LEU A 225 26.95 -6.71 -6.59
N PRO A 226 26.77 -5.68 -7.43
CA PRO A 226 27.93 -5.01 -8.02
C PRO A 226 28.86 -4.69 -6.86
N GLY A 227 30.04 -5.32 -6.87
CA GLY A 227 31.06 -5.08 -5.86
C GLY A 227 31.26 -3.58 -5.73
N ASP A 228 31.56 -3.12 -4.51
CA ASP A 228 31.77 -1.70 -4.22
C ASP A 228 32.77 -1.13 -5.23
N VAL A 229 32.23 -0.53 -6.29
CA VAL A 229 33.01 0.19 -7.28
C VAL A 229 33.42 1.45 -6.54
N GLU A 230 34.71 1.52 -6.24
CA GLU A 230 35.44 2.68 -5.74
C GLU A 230 34.72 3.96 -6.16
N GLU A 231 34.19 4.67 -5.17
CA GLU A 231 33.27 5.78 -5.36
C GLU A 231 33.96 6.92 -6.09
N THR A 232 33.93 6.89 -7.42
CA THR A 232 34.25 8.07 -8.21
C THR A 232 33.09 9.03 -8.04
N PHE A 233 33.24 9.92 -7.07
CA PHE A 233 32.36 11.06 -6.87
C PHE A 233 32.31 11.87 -8.17
N ILE A 234 31.20 11.80 -8.89
CA ILE A 234 30.69 13.04 -9.47
C ILE A 234 30.26 13.82 -8.24
N GLN A 235 30.95 14.92 -7.95
CA GLN A 235 30.39 15.96 -7.09
C GLN A 235 28.98 16.18 -7.62
N LEU A 236 27.99 15.64 -6.92
CA LEU A 236 26.59 15.83 -7.26
C LEU A 236 26.39 17.33 -7.06
N GLU A 237 26.64 18.13 -8.09
CA GLU A 237 26.27 19.53 -8.10
C GLU A 237 24.75 19.52 -7.98
N ARG A 238 24.33 19.57 -6.73
CA ARG A 238 22.96 19.63 -6.30
C ARG A 238 22.65 21.11 -6.34
N ALA A 239 22.53 21.64 -7.55
CA ALA A 239 21.99 22.98 -7.71
C ALA A 239 20.64 22.97 -6.99
N PRO A 240 20.48 23.74 -5.89
CA PRO A 240 19.30 23.68 -5.07
C PRO A 240 18.10 23.98 -5.94
N VAL A 241 17.10 23.09 -5.89
CA VAL A 241 15.82 23.33 -6.55
C VAL A 241 14.90 23.88 -5.50
N ALA A 242 14.94 25.20 -5.35
CA ALA A 242 13.95 25.95 -4.60
C ALA A 242 12.67 26.04 -5.45
N GLU A 243 11.95 24.92 -5.58
CA GLU A 243 10.63 24.93 -6.23
C GLU A 243 9.58 25.32 -5.18
N VAL A 244 8.77 26.34 -5.48
CA VAL A 244 7.73 26.80 -4.56
C VAL A 244 6.65 25.72 -4.41
N ILE A 245 6.10 25.57 -3.20
CA ILE A 245 4.90 24.74 -3.00
C ILE A 245 3.82 25.35 -3.87
N PRO A 246 2.99 24.56 -4.56
CA PRO A 246 1.77 25.13 -5.10
C PRO A 246 1.01 25.88 -3.99
N GLU A 247 0.69 27.16 -4.20
CA GLU A 247 0.02 28.02 -3.20
C GLU A 247 -1.24 27.34 -2.63
N GLU A 248 -1.99 26.64 -3.50
CA GLU A 248 -3.16 25.82 -3.14
C GLU A 248 -2.87 24.76 -2.07
N VAL A 249 -1.64 24.23 -2.00
CA VAL A 249 -1.23 23.24 -0.99
C VAL A 249 -0.67 23.92 0.26
N GLU A 250 0.05 25.02 0.11
CA GLU A 250 0.60 25.77 1.24
C GLU A 250 -0.49 26.31 2.17
N VAL A 251 -1.55 26.88 1.58
CA VAL A 251 -2.71 27.41 2.33
C VAL A 251 -3.41 26.33 3.17
N LEU A 252 -3.38 25.06 2.74
CA LEU A 252 -3.96 23.94 3.51
C LEU A 252 -3.24 23.72 4.85
N GLY A 253 -1.98 24.11 4.95
CA GLY A 253 -1.15 24.01 6.15
C GLY A 253 -1.32 25.16 7.16
N LEU A 254 -2.20 26.14 6.90
CA LEU A 254 -2.44 27.28 7.78
C LEU A 254 -3.55 27.01 8.80
N GLY A 255 -3.42 27.49 10.04
CA GLY A 255 -4.47 27.37 11.07
C GLY A 255 -4.83 25.93 11.43
N VAL A 256 -3.88 24.99 11.30
CA VAL A 256 -4.14 23.55 11.46
C VAL A 256 -4.70 23.20 12.85
N GLU A 257 -4.26 23.91 13.89
CA GLU A 257 -4.69 23.67 15.27
C GLU A 257 -6.18 23.97 15.51
N GLU A 258 -6.77 24.87 14.73
CA GLU A 258 -8.16 25.30 14.89
C GLU A 258 -9.16 24.40 14.16
N LEU A 259 -8.67 23.51 13.29
CA LEU A 259 -9.51 22.66 12.45
C LEU A 259 -10.17 21.54 13.24
N ASP A 260 -11.44 21.27 12.97
CA ASP A 260 -12.06 20.02 13.43
C ASP A 260 -11.51 18.79 12.66
N THR A 261 -11.76 17.59 13.18
CA THR A 261 -11.26 16.34 12.57
C THR A 261 -11.78 16.09 11.15
N PHE A 262 -12.97 16.58 10.81
CA PHE A 262 -13.55 16.40 9.48
C PHE A 262 -12.89 17.36 8.48
N ALA A 263 -12.58 18.58 8.91
CA ALA A 263 -11.80 19.53 8.14
C ALA A 263 -10.35 19.04 7.94
N LEU A 264 -9.75 18.39 8.95
CA LEU A 264 -8.44 17.73 8.82
C LEU A 264 -8.47 16.61 7.76
N ASP A 265 -9.50 15.73 7.74
CA ASP A 265 -9.68 14.74 6.66
C ASP A 265 -9.77 15.42 5.28
N GLY A 266 -10.60 16.46 5.15
CA GLY A 266 -10.76 17.21 3.91
C GLY A 266 -9.44 17.79 3.40
N ARG A 267 -8.69 18.47 4.26
CA ARG A 267 -7.40 19.08 3.89
C ARG A 267 -6.33 18.04 3.59
N MET A 268 -6.22 16.96 4.37
CA MET A 268 -5.27 15.87 4.08
C MET A 268 -5.56 15.23 2.71
N ARG A 269 -6.83 15.02 2.35
CA ARG A 269 -7.20 14.52 1.02
C ARG A 269 -6.83 15.47 -0.10
N ALA A 270 -7.03 16.77 0.09
CA ALA A 270 -6.63 17.78 -0.89
C ALA A 270 -5.11 17.80 -1.13
N VAL A 271 -4.31 17.69 -0.05
CA VAL A 271 -2.84 17.56 -0.17
C VAL A 271 -2.45 16.26 -0.90
N VAL A 272 -3.09 15.14 -0.57
CA VAL A 272 -2.86 13.86 -1.28
C VAL A 272 -3.18 13.99 -2.77
N GLN A 273 -4.31 14.59 -3.12
CA GLN A 273 -4.69 14.80 -4.53
C GLN A 273 -3.68 15.67 -5.29
N ALA A 274 -3.14 16.71 -4.65
CA ALA A 274 -2.08 17.52 -5.23
C ALA A 274 -0.78 16.71 -5.42
N SER A 275 -0.35 15.95 -4.41
CA SER A 275 0.78 15.01 -4.52
C SER A 275 0.58 14.00 -5.64
N GLN A 276 -0.66 13.56 -5.86
CA GLN A 276 -0.99 12.56 -6.87
C GLN A 276 -0.86 13.10 -8.30
N ARG A 277 -1.19 14.39 -8.53
CA ARG A 277 -0.93 15.08 -9.80
C ARG A 277 0.58 15.22 -10.08
N ILE A 278 1.36 15.51 -9.05
CA ILE A 278 2.83 15.57 -9.14
C ILE A 278 3.40 14.18 -9.47
N ASP A 279 2.93 13.15 -8.76
CA ASP A 279 3.33 11.76 -8.98
C ASP A 279 2.95 11.26 -10.37
N TRP A 280 1.80 11.65 -10.92
CA TRP A 280 1.42 11.32 -12.29
C TRP A 280 2.40 11.90 -13.32
N GLN A 281 2.77 13.18 -13.21
CA GLN A 281 3.80 13.79 -14.06
C GLN A 281 5.15 13.08 -13.90
N MET A 282 5.52 12.77 -12.65
CA MET A 282 6.76 12.10 -12.31
C MET A 282 6.84 10.70 -12.92
N GLY A 283 5.76 9.92 -12.88
CA GLY A 283 5.67 8.59 -13.49
C GLY A 283 5.90 8.62 -15.01
N ARG A 284 5.34 9.61 -15.70
CA ARG A 284 5.54 9.84 -17.14
C ARG A 284 7.00 10.07 -17.49
N LEU A 285 7.64 11.01 -16.78
CA LEU A 285 9.04 11.32 -17.03
C LEU A 285 9.96 10.17 -16.61
N LEU A 286 9.70 9.53 -15.46
CA LEU A 286 10.47 8.38 -14.98
C LEU A 286 10.41 7.21 -15.96
N ARG A 287 9.26 6.96 -16.61
CA ARG A 287 9.17 5.89 -17.61
C ARG A 287 10.18 6.13 -18.74
N VAL A 288 10.16 7.32 -19.35
CA VAL A 288 11.09 7.68 -20.43
C VAL A 288 12.53 7.65 -19.94
N PHE A 289 12.80 8.27 -18.78
CA PHE A 289 14.14 8.40 -18.22
C PHE A 289 14.79 7.05 -17.90
N LEU A 290 14.03 6.13 -17.32
CA LEU A 290 14.51 4.80 -16.95
C LEU A 290 14.57 3.84 -18.14
N ASP A 291 13.58 3.85 -19.03
CA ASP A 291 13.56 2.99 -20.22
C ASP A 291 14.73 3.31 -21.16
N ARG A 292 15.09 4.60 -21.29
CA ARG A 292 16.23 5.06 -22.09
C ARG A 292 17.55 5.08 -21.34
N ARG A 293 17.57 4.65 -20.07
CA ARG A 293 18.76 4.63 -19.21
C ARG A 293 19.49 5.98 -19.12
N LEU A 294 18.77 7.09 -19.16
CA LEU A 294 19.34 8.45 -19.17
C LEU A 294 20.17 8.76 -17.91
N PHE A 295 19.89 8.06 -16.80
CA PHE A 295 20.72 8.11 -15.60
C PHE A 295 22.20 7.76 -15.86
N ARG A 296 22.51 6.91 -16.86
CA ARG A 296 23.89 6.57 -17.23
C ARG A 296 24.62 7.74 -17.87
N VAL A 297 23.91 8.50 -18.71
CA VAL A 297 24.41 9.71 -19.35
C VAL A 297 24.71 10.78 -18.29
N MET A 298 23.86 10.86 -17.27
CA MET A 298 24.07 11.69 -16.08
C MET A 298 25.14 11.15 -15.11
N GLY A 299 25.85 10.08 -15.50
CA GLY A 299 26.96 9.51 -14.72
C GLY A 299 26.53 8.67 -13.50
N PHE A 300 25.25 8.35 -13.33
CA PHE A 300 24.82 7.44 -12.26
C PHE A 300 25.04 5.97 -12.64
N PRO A 301 25.63 5.15 -11.77
CA PRO A 301 25.89 3.74 -12.02
C PRO A 301 24.62 2.88 -12.02
N SER A 302 23.50 3.36 -11.48
CA SER A 302 22.22 2.64 -11.50
C SER A 302 21.04 3.58 -11.36
N ALA A 303 19.87 3.13 -11.85
CA ALA A 303 18.59 3.81 -11.61
C ALA A 303 18.31 3.99 -10.12
N ALA A 304 18.63 2.99 -9.31
CA ALA A 304 18.49 3.04 -7.86
C ALA A 304 19.29 4.20 -7.23
N ARG A 305 20.55 4.37 -7.66
CA ARG A 305 21.41 5.48 -7.17
C ARG A 305 20.86 6.82 -7.62
N TYR A 306 20.43 6.94 -8.88
CA TYR A 306 19.78 8.16 -9.36
C TYR A 306 18.53 8.52 -8.54
N LEU A 307 17.58 7.59 -8.39
CA LEU A 307 16.32 7.83 -7.69
C LEU A 307 16.54 8.23 -6.23
N ARG A 308 17.43 7.53 -5.51
CA ARG A 308 17.71 7.79 -4.10
C ARG A 308 18.46 9.10 -3.89
N GLU A 309 19.56 9.29 -4.63
CA GLU A 309 20.50 10.37 -4.35
C GLU A 309 20.11 11.69 -5.03
N ARG A 310 19.49 11.60 -6.21
CA ARG A 310 19.11 12.78 -7.00
C ARG A 310 17.68 13.23 -6.71
N LEU A 311 16.75 12.29 -6.51
CA LEU A 311 15.32 12.59 -6.34
C LEU A 311 14.78 12.34 -4.92
N GLY A 312 15.53 11.69 -4.03
CA GLY A 312 15.02 11.32 -2.71
C GLY A 312 13.84 10.35 -2.75
N LEU A 313 13.70 9.59 -3.85
CA LEU A 313 12.60 8.65 -4.09
C LEU A 313 13.04 7.22 -3.79
N SER A 314 12.13 6.46 -3.18
CA SER A 314 12.33 5.01 -3.06
C SER A 314 12.18 4.33 -4.42
N GLU A 315 12.99 3.32 -4.69
CA GLU A 315 12.85 2.51 -5.89
C GLU A 315 11.47 1.85 -6.01
N ARG A 316 10.85 1.51 -4.87
CA ARG A 316 9.51 0.93 -4.82
C ARG A 316 8.47 1.92 -5.36
N LYS A 317 8.51 3.18 -4.92
CA LYS A 317 7.61 4.23 -5.42
C LYS A 317 7.84 4.46 -6.91
N ALA A 318 9.09 4.63 -7.32
CA ALA A 318 9.43 4.83 -8.74
C ALA A 318 8.96 3.67 -9.64
N ARG A 319 9.20 2.42 -9.22
CA ARG A 319 8.70 1.23 -9.95
C ARG A 319 7.19 1.19 -10.04
N ALA A 320 6.49 1.54 -8.97
CA ALA A 320 5.03 1.60 -8.95
C ALA A 320 4.48 2.70 -9.88
N LEU A 321 5.09 3.89 -9.88
CA LEU A 321 4.74 4.98 -10.81
C LEU A 321 4.96 4.59 -12.28
N VAL A 322 6.09 3.95 -12.57
CA VAL A 322 6.41 3.47 -13.92
C VAL A 322 5.48 2.34 -14.35
N ALA A 323 5.12 1.42 -13.43
CA ALA A 323 4.18 0.35 -13.71
C ALA A 323 2.77 0.90 -14.00
N LEU A 324 2.33 1.90 -13.22
CA LEU A 324 1.08 2.61 -13.45
C LEU A 324 1.09 3.31 -14.81
N GLU A 325 2.15 4.07 -15.11
CA GLU A 325 2.26 4.77 -16.38
C GLU A 325 2.29 3.82 -17.57
N ARG A 326 3.00 2.69 -17.48
CA ARG A 326 2.99 1.66 -18.54
C ARG A 326 1.59 1.14 -18.80
N ARG A 327 0.73 1.07 -17.79
CA ARG A 327 -0.66 0.64 -17.93
C ARG A 327 -1.58 1.68 -18.54
N THR A 328 -1.24 2.96 -18.51
CA THR A 328 -2.11 4.01 -19.09
C THR A 328 -2.21 3.93 -20.61
N TRP A 329 -1.28 3.24 -21.29
CA TRP A 329 -1.36 3.04 -22.73
C TRP A 329 -2.48 2.07 -23.13
N GLU A 330 -2.66 1.00 -22.36
CA GLU A 330 -3.74 0.02 -22.57
C GLU A 330 -5.05 0.47 -21.92
N ALA A 331 -4.99 1.38 -20.93
CA ALA A 331 -6.14 1.90 -20.20
C ALA A 331 -5.99 3.41 -19.93
N PRO A 332 -6.21 4.30 -20.92
CA PRO A 332 -6.03 5.75 -20.75
C PRO A 332 -6.81 6.34 -19.57
N GLY A 333 -8.04 5.86 -19.38
CA GLY A 333 -8.90 6.26 -18.26
C GLY A 333 -8.29 5.99 -16.87
N LEU A 334 -7.39 5.01 -16.72
CA LEU A 334 -6.69 4.76 -15.46
C LEU A 334 -5.79 5.95 -15.09
N GLY A 335 -5.06 6.48 -16.08
CA GLY A 335 -4.17 7.61 -15.89
C GLY A 335 -4.93 8.90 -15.59
N GLU A 336 -6.07 9.10 -16.26
CA GLU A 336 -6.95 10.25 -16.06
C GLU A 336 -7.61 10.21 -14.68
N ALA A 337 -8.19 9.07 -14.28
CA ALA A 337 -8.80 8.89 -12.98
C ALA A 337 -7.79 9.02 -11.82
N TYR A 338 -6.57 8.48 -11.99
CA TYR A 338 -5.48 8.67 -11.03
C TYR A 338 -5.04 10.13 -10.92
N ARG A 339 -4.90 10.84 -12.06
CA ARG A 339 -4.53 12.26 -12.09
C ARG A 339 -5.62 13.14 -11.46
N ALA A 340 -6.89 12.85 -11.73
CA ALA A 340 -8.02 13.56 -11.17
C ALA A 340 -8.19 13.30 -9.67
N GLY A 341 -7.61 12.21 -9.15
CA GLY A 341 -7.76 11.79 -7.75
C GLY A 341 -9.07 11.07 -7.46
N THR A 342 -9.86 10.70 -8.48
CA THR A 342 -11.06 9.87 -8.30
C THR A 342 -10.66 8.44 -7.93
N LEU A 343 -9.56 7.94 -8.50
CA LEU A 343 -8.85 6.75 -8.03
C LEU A 343 -7.67 7.15 -7.18
N SER A 344 -7.63 6.69 -5.92
CA SER A 344 -6.47 6.86 -5.04
C SER A 344 -5.28 5.99 -5.49
N TRP A 345 -4.09 6.30 -4.99
CA TRP A 345 -2.89 5.49 -5.20
C TRP A 345 -3.09 4.00 -4.92
N VAL A 346 -3.71 3.66 -3.78
CA VAL A 346 -3.96 2.26 -3.42
C VAL A 346 -4.94 1.61 -4.41
N ARG A 347 -6.02 2.28 -4.79
CA ARG A 347 -6.99 1.76 -5.78
C ARG A 347 -6.31 1.51 -7.12
N ALA A 348 -5.53 2.47 -7.62
CA ALA A 348 -4.80 2.34 -8.88
C ALA A 348 -3.83 1.14 -8.87
N LEU A 349 -3.06 0.97 -7.78
CA LEU A 349 -2.16 -0.19 -7.64
C LEU A 349 -2.91 -1.51 -7.53
N THR A 350 -4.06 -1.55 -6.86
CA THR A 350 -4.92 -2.73 -6.76
C THR A 350 -5.44 -3.18 -8.12
N LEU A 351 -5.70 -2.24 -9.05
CA LEU A 351 -6.21 -2.56 -10.39
C LEU A 351 -5.12 -3.05 -11.37
N LEU A 352 -3.83 -2.75 -11.14
CA LEU A 352 -2.76 -3.10 -12.10
C LEU A 352 -2.74 -4.57 -12.57
N PRO A 353 -3.02 -5.58 -11.73
CA PRO A 353 -3.01 -6.98 -12.15
C PRO A 353 -4.17 -7.37 -13.09
N VAL A 354 -5.29 -6.64 -13.07
CA VAL A 354 -6.54 -7.04 -13.76
C VAL A 354 -7.00 -6.08 -14.84
N ILE A 355 -6.53 -4.84 -14.79
CA ILE A 355 -6.99 -3.81 -15.72
C ILE A 355 -6.42 -4.07 -17.13
N GLY A 356 -7.29 -4.09 -18.13
CA GLY A 356 -6.92 -4.23 -19.54
C GLY A 356 -7.89 -3.44 -20.42
N GLU A 357 -7.51 -3.22 -21.68
CA GLU A 357 -8.22 -2.34 -22.62
C GLU A 357 -9.75 -2.56 -22.64
N LYS A 358 -10.19 -3.82 -22.70
CA LYS A 358 -11.61 -4.19 -22.77
C LYS A 358 -12.38 -4.02 -21.46
N THR A 359 -11.70 -4.05 -20.31
CA THR A 359 -12.33 -4.07 -18.98
C THR A 359 -11.98 -2.85 -18.12
N ALA A 360 -11.17 -1.93 -18.65
CA ALA A 360 -10.66 -0.77 -17.93
C ALA A 360 -11.76 0.11 -17.35
N SER A 361 -12.73 0.50 -18.18
CA SER A 361 -13.86 1.34 -17.75
C SER A 361 -14.66 0.70 -16.61
N ALA A 362 -14.94 -0.61 -16.72
CA ALA A 362 -15.67 -1.35 -15.70
C ALA A 362 -14.92 -1.45 -14.36
N TRP A 363 -13.61 -1.71 -14.39
CA TRP A 363 -12.78 -1.75 -13.18
C TRP A 363 -12.58 -0.38 -12.54
N ILE A 364 -12.44 0.68 -13.34
CA ILE A 364 -12.33 2.06 -12.84
C ILE A 364 -13.63 2.46 -12.14
N ALA A 365 -14.78 2.25 -12.79
CA ALA A 365 -16.09 2.49 -12.19
C ALA A 365 -16.27 1.69 -10.89
N ARG A 366 -15.96 0.39 -10.92
CA ARG A 366 -16.05 -0.47 -9.74
C ARG A 366 -15.21 0.04 -8.57
N ALA A 367 -13.98 0.48 -8.83
CA ALA A 367 -13.09 0.99 -7.79
C ALA A 367 -13.58 2.30 -7.15
N GLU A 368 -14.42 3.07 -7.82
CA GLU A 368 -15.08 4.26 -7.27
C GLU A 368 -16.35 3.93 -6.48
N GLU A 369 -16.99 2.80 -6.79
CA GLU A 369 -18.26 2.33 -6.20
C GLU A 369 -18.08 1.57 -4.89
N VAL A 370 -16.92 0.92 -4.66
CA VAL A 370 -16.72 0.04 -3.49
C VAL A 370 -15.55 0.47 -2.60
N THR A 371 -15.57 0.00 -1.34
CA THR A 371 -14.44 0.18 -0.41
C THR A 371 -13.15 -0.41 -0.97
N VAL A 372 -11.99 0.10 -0.57
CA VAL A 372 -10.69 -0.45 -1.02
C VAL A 372 -10.55 -1.92 -0.63
N ARG A 373 -11.11 -2.31 0.52
CA ARG A 373 -11.14 -3.70 0.99
C ARG A 373 -11.93 -4.58 0.00
N ARG A 374 -13.15 -4.18 -0.35
CA ARG A 374 -13.99 -4.91 -1.30
C ARG A 374 -13.35 -4.96 -2.68
N LEU A 375 -12.76 -3.87 -3.15
CA LEU A 375 -12.02 -3.86 -4.42
C LEU A 375 -10.88 -4.89 -4.43
N ALA A 376 -10.11 -4.98 -3.34
CA ALA A 376 -9.04 -5.98 -3.23
C ALA A 376 -9.59 -7.41 -3.24
N ASP A 377 -10.67 -7.67 -2.49
CA ASP A 377 -11.34 -8.98 -2.46
C ASP A 377 -11.86 -9.37 -3.87
N GLU A 378 -12.43 -8.42 -4.63
CA GLU A 378 -12.93 -8.61 -6.00
C GLU A 378 -11.83 -8.82 -7.03
N VAL A 379 -10.73 -8.05 -6.97
CA VAL A 379 -9.56 -8.23 -7.84
C VAL A 379 -8.94 -9.61 -7.63
N GLU A 380 -8.77 -10.00 -6.36
CA GLU A 380 -8.23 -11.30 -6.02
C GLU A 380 -9.16 -12.44 -6.47
N TRP A 381 -10.48 -12.25 -6.37
CA TRP A 381 -11.47 -13.17 -6.95
C TRP A 381 -11.35 -13.28 -8.46
N ALA A 382 -11.29 -12.17 -9.18
CA ALA A 382 -11.25 -12.15 -10.64
C ALA A 382 -9.96 -12.78 -11.21
N LEU A 383 -8.83 -12.67 -10.49
CA LEU A 383 -7.58 -13.34 -10.87
C LEU A 383 -7.68 -14.87 -10.80
N VAL A 384 -8.50 -15.40 -9.89
CA VAL A 384 -8.66 -16.84 -9.64
C VAL A 384 -9.82 -17.44 -10.43
N ALA A 385 -10.95 -16.75 -10.53
CA ALA A 385 -12.18 -17.26 -11.15
C ALA A 385 -12.19 -17.22 -12.69
N ARG A 386 -11.14 -16.65 -13.32
CA ARG A 386 -11.10 -16.51 -14.78
C ARG A 386 -10.91 -17.83 -15.50
N GLU A 387 -11.64 -17.99 -16.60
CA GLU A 387 -11.31 -18.99 -17.63
C GLU A 387 -10.09 -18.53 -18.45
N PRO A 388 -9.29 -19.44 -19.02
CA PRO A 388 -8.21 -19.09 -19.92
C PRO A 388 -8.70 -18.21 -21.10
N PHE A 389 -7.94 -17.17 -21.43
CA PHE A 389 -8.17 -16.23 -22.55
C PHE A 389 -9.33 -15.22 -22.40
N ASP A 390 -10.16 -15.32 -21.36
CA ASP A 390 -11.19 -14.32 -21.09
C ASP A 390 -10.61 -13.00 -20.54
N PRO A 391 -11.18 -11.84 -20.93
CA PRO A 391 -10.87 -10.57 -20.28
C PRO A 391 -11.23 -10.63 -18.80
N ILE A 392 -10.32 -10.18 -17.92
CA ILE A 392 -10.58 -10.16 -16.48
C ILE A 392 -11.51 -8.99 -16.18
N ALA A 393 -12.79 -9.28 -15.93
CA ALA A 393 -13.84 -8.30 -15.62
C ALA A 393 -14.16 -8.29 -14.12
N PRO A 394 -14.68 -7.17 -13.56
CA PRO A 394 -15.17 -7.17 -12.20
C PRO A 394 -16.39 -8.10 -12.06
N PRO A 395 -16.60 -8.73 -10.89
CA PRO A 395 -17.77 -9.58 -10.66
C PRO A 395 -19.06 -8.77 -10.78
N PRO A 396 -20.20 -9.38 -11.15
CA PRO A 396 -21.50 -8.70 -11.15
C PRO A 396 -21.79 -8.04 -9.78
N PRO A 397 -22.44 -6.87 -9.74
CA PRO A 397 -22.84 -6.25 -8.47
C PRO A 397 -23.65 -7.21 -7.61
N GLY A 398 -23.31 -7.29 -6.32
CA GLY A 398 -23.95 -8.22 -5.37
C GLY A 398 -23.55 -9.69 -5.50
N ALA A 399 -22.62 -10.05 -6.41
CA ALA A 399 -22.11 -11.40 -6.47
C ALA A 399 -21.40 -11.78 -5.16
N ALA A 400 -21.78 -12.95 -4.63
CA ALA A 400 -21.01 -13.62 -3.60
C ALA A 400 -19.61 -13.89 -4.15
N LEU A 401 -18.58 -13.54 -3.37
CA LEU A 401 -17.19 -13.87 -3.71
C LEU A 401 -16.82 -15.28 -3.23
N ASP A 402 -17.82 -16.07 -2.87
CA ASP A 402 -17.66 -17.49 -2.58
C ASP A 402 -17.26 -18.21 -3.86
N MET A 403 -16.18 -18.98 -3.78
CA MET A 403 -15.69 -19.76 -4.91
C MET A 403 -16.49 -21.07 -4.95
N PRO A 404 -17.02 -21.50 -6.12
CA PRO A 404 -17.76 -22.77 -6.21
C PRO A 404 -16.90 -23.94 -5.74
N ASP A 405 -17.54 -24.91 -5.08
CA ASP A 405 -16.89 -26.10 -4.52
C ASP A 405 -15.99 -26.79 -5.55
N ARG A 406 -14.91 -27.38 -5.02
CA ARG A 406 -13.86 -28.10 -5.76
C ARG A 406 -14.54 -29.15 -6.66
N GLN A 407 -14.77 -28.85 -7.94
CA GLN A 407 -15.15 -29.90 -8.89
C GLN A 407 -13.91 -30.77 -9.08
N THR A 408 -13.89 -31.89 -8.35
CA THR A 408 -12.85 -32.91 -8.37
C THR A 408 -12.94 -33.69 -9.68
N CYS A 409 -12.73 -33.02 -10.81
CA CYS A 409 -12.49 -33.70 -12.07
C CYS A 409 -11.18 -34.49 -11.98
N ALA A 410 -11.16 -35.67 -12.61
CA ALA A 410 -9.99 -36.55 -12.66
C ALA A 410 -8.77 -35.79 -13.22
N ARG A 411 -7.67 -35.88 -12.48
CA ARG A 411 -6.41 -35.17 -12.70
C ARG A 411 -5.71 -35.74 -13.95
N PRO A 412 -5.39 -34.95 -14.98
CA PRO A 412 -4.48 -35.40 -16.03
C PRO A 412 -3.05 -35.47 -15.47
N ASP A 413 -2.28 -36.49 -15.83
CA ASP A 413 -0.91 -36.71 -15.34
C ASP A 413 0.11 -35.64 -15.83
N TRP A 414 -0.29 -34.76 -16.76
CA TRP A 414 0.54 -33.73 -17.40
C TRP A 414 0.14 -32.31 -17.01
N GLU A 415 0.25 -31.97 -15.74
CA GLU A 415 0.02 -30.60 -15.29
C GLU A 415 1.28 -29.74 -15.40
N TRP A 416 1.20 -28.69 -16.21
CA TRP A 416 2.28 -27.74 -16.41
C TRP A 416 2.22 -26.61 -15.38
N PRO A 417 3.36 -26.20 -14.79
CA PRO A 417 3.41 -25.07 -13.87
C PRO A 417 3.35 -23.75 -14.65
N ASP A 418 2.14 -23.28 -14.93
CA ASP A 418 1.82 -22.12 -15.76
C ASP A 418 1.47 -20.84 -14.96
N ALA A 419 1.64 -20.90 -13.64
CA ALA A 419 1.48 -19.81 -12.69
C ALA A 419 2.66 -19.73 -11.71
N GLU A 420 2.71 -18.64 -10.93
CA GLU A 420 3.76 -18.41 -9.93
C GLU A 420 3.19 -17.76 -8.66
N ILE A 421 3.52 -18.30 -7.50
CA ILE A 421 3.33 -17.62 -6.21
C ILE A 421 4.55 -16.74 -5.96
N VAL A 422 4.32 -15.43 -5.80
CA VAL A 422 5.38 -14.45 -5.58
C VAL A 422 5.00 -13.50 -4.46
N PHE A 423 5.87 -13.37 -3.46
CA PHE A 423 5.77 -12.33 -2.44
C PHE A 423 7.15 -11.99 -1.88
N SER A 424 7.23 -10.95 -1.05
CA SER A 424 8.45 -10.56 -0.34
C SER A 424 8.24 -10.64 1.16
N ALA A 425 9.21 -11.20 1.87
CA ALA A 425 9.20 -11.42 3.32
C ALA A 425 10.65 -11.39 3.85
N PRO A 426 10.88 -11.27 5.18
CA PRO A 426 12.20 -11.43 5.77
C PRO A 426 12.89 -12.72 5.30
N ALA A 427 14.22 -12.69 5.14
CA ALA A 427 15.00 -13.84 4.67
C ALA A 427 14.72 -15.11 5.48
N GLU A 428 14.59 -14.96 6.80
CA GLU A 428 14.29 -16.05 7.74
C GLU A 428 12.92 -16.66 7.50
N VAL A 429 11.89 -15.84 7.25
CA VAL A 429 10.55 -16.32 6.90
C VAL A 429 10.55 -17.09 5.58
N VAL A 430 11.29 -16.60 4.58
CA VAL A 430 11.43 -17.30 3.30
C VAL A 430 12.18 -18.62 3.47
N ALA A 431 13.22 -18.66 4.30
CA ALA A 431 13.94 -19.88 4.64
C ALA A 431 13.01 -20.87 5.37
N LEU A 432 12.26 -20.40 6.37
CA LEU A 432 11.30 -21.19 7.14
C LEU A 432 10.25 -21.85 6.23
N LEU A 433 9.65 -21.08 5.32
CA LEU A 433 8.68 -21.63 4.37
C LEU A 433 9.32 -22.67 3.44
N ARG A 434 10.51 -22.41 2.92
CA ARG A 434 11.24 -23.36 2.07
C ARG A 434 11.50 -24.68 2.80
N THR A 435 11.91 -24.60 4.06
CA THR A 435 12.12 -25.74 4.96
C THR A 435 10.82 -26.52 5.19
N ALA A 436 9.70 -25.83 5.44
CA ALA A 436 8.39 -26.45 5.59
C ALA A 436 7.95 -27.17 4.30
N ILE A 437 8.13 -26.55 3.13
CA ILE A 437 7.80 -27.18 1.85
C ILE A 437 8.62 -28.46 1.64
N LEU A 438 9.91 -28.44 1.92
CA LEU A 438 10.78 -29.63 1.81
C LEU A 438 10.32 -30.75 2.74
N ALA A 439 9.95 -30.44 3.99
CA ALA A 439 9.43 -31.42 4.95
C ALA A 439 8.16 -32.16 4.45
N PHE A 440 7.42 -31.54 3.54
CA PHE A 440 6.22 -32.12 2.89
C PHE A 440 6.47 -32.59 1.46
N THR A 441 7.65 -32.38 0.89
CA THR A 441 7.99 -32.82 -0.47
C THR A 441 8.49 -34.27 -0.43
N ARG A 442 8.03 -35.11 -1.37
CA ARG A 442 8.60 -36.45 -1.56
C ARG A 442 9.78 -36.35 -2.54
N PRO A 443 10.82 -37.20 -2.47
CA PRO A 443 12.04 -37.07 -3.28
C PRO A 443 11.85 -36.99 -4.80
N ALA A 444 10.77 -37.58 -5.33
CA ALA A 444 10.45 -37.58 -6.77
C ALA A 444 9.39 -36.53 -7.17
N ASP A 445 8.81 -35.81 -6.20
CA ASP A 445 7.76 -34.83 -6.44
C ASP A 445 8.35 -33.42 -6.62
N PRO A 446 7.78 -32.60 -7.52
CA PRO A 446 8.15 -31.20 -7.62
C PRO A 446 7.77 -30.42 -6.35
N LEU A 447 8.54 -29.38 -6.01
CA LEU A 447 8.33 -28.56 -4.80
C LEU A 447 6.91 -28.00 -4.65
N TRP A 448 6.20 -27.72 -5.75
CA TRP A 448 4.82 -27.25 -5.68
C TRP A 448 3.86 -28.30 -5.11
N LYS A 449 4.12 -29.61 -5.31
CA LYS A 449 3.36 -30.68 -4.66
C LYS A 449 3.66 -30.77 -3.17
N GLY A 450 4.89 -30.49 -2.76
CA GLY A 450 5.24 -30.37 -1.34
C GLY A 450 4.50 -29.21 -0.67
N LEU A 451 4.45 -28.05 -1.33
CA LEU A 451 3.64 -26.93 -0.86
C LEU A 451 2.14 -27.30 -0.85
N GLU A 452 1.64 -28.06 -1.83
CA GLU A 452 0.25 -28.55 -1.82
C GLU A 452 -0.05 -29.41 -0.59
N GLN A 453 0.80 -30.38 -0.27
CA GLN A 453 0.63 -31.22 0.91
C GLN A 453 0.72 -30.41 2.21
N LEU A 454 1.63 -29.42 2.28
CA LEU A 454 1.73 -28.51 3.42
C LEU A 454 0.44 -27.71 3.60
N LEU A 455 -0.07 -27.10 2.52
CA LEU A 455 -1.28 -26.28 2.57
C LEU A 455 -2.52 -27.10 2.93
N GLU A 456 -2.70 -28.30 2.33
CA GLU A 456 -3.81 -29.19 2.65
C GLU A 456 -3.76 -29.64 4.12
N HIS A 457 -2.58 -29.93 4.65
CA HIS A 457 -2.41 -30.26 6.06
C HIS A 457 -2.79 -29.10 6.98
N VAL A 458 -2.22 -27.91 6.75
CA VAL A 458 -2.51 -26.70 7.54
C VAL A 458 -4.00 -26.34 7.47
N GLN A 459 -4.63 -26.52 6.31
CA GLN A 459 -6.06 -26.30 6.15
C GLN A 459 -6.87 -27.21 7.07
N VAL A 460 -6.60 -28.51 7.07
CA VAL A 460 -7.29 -29.49 7.91
C VAL A 460 -7.12 -29.17 9.39
N GLU A 461 -5.89 -28.88 9.84
CA GLU A 461 -5.60 -28.57 11.24
C GLU A 461 -6.36 -27.30 11.69
N TRP A 462 -6.25 -26.20 10.94
CA TRP A 462 -6.88 -24.92 11.31
C TRP A 462 -8.41 -24.91 11.15
N GLU A 463 -8.97 -25.70 10.25
CA GLU A 463 -10.43 -25.89 10.15
C GLU A 463 -10.97 -26.77 11.28
N GLY A 464 -10.18 -27.71 11.79
CA GLY A 464 -10.51 -28.56 12.94
C GLY A 464 -10.47 -27.85 14.29
N GLN A 465 -9.82 -26.69 14.40
CA GLN A 465 -9.73 -25.95 15.67
C GLN A 465 -11.11 -25.47 16.16
N PRO A 466 -11.40 -25.52 17.48
CA PRO A 466 -12.68 -25.06 18.02
C PRO A 466 -12.94 -23.58 17.70
N ARG A 467 -14.09 -23.30 17.09
CA ARG A 467 -14.53 -21.94 16.75
C ARG A 467 -15.76 -21.53 17.56
N HIS A 468 -16.03 -20.22 17.58
CA HIS A 468 -17.27 -19.70 18.15
C HIS A 468 -18.48 -20.36 17.45
N ARG A 469 -19.42 -20.92 18.23
CA ARG A 469 -20.50 -21.78 17.71
C ARG A 469 -21.57 -21.03 16.91
N ASP A 470 -21.63 -19.72 17.09
CA ASP A 470 -22.64 -18.89 16.45
C ASP A 470 -22.33 -18.69 14.95
N PRO A 471 -23.24 -19.11 14.05
CA PRO A 471 -23.00 -19.07 12.60
C PRO A 471 -22.83 -17.65 12.05
N ILE A 472 -23.26 -16.62 12.78
CA ILE A 472 -23.14 -15.22 12.37
C ILE A 472 -21.68 -14.83 12.10
N PHE A 473 -20.71 -15.32 12.90
CA PHE A 473 -19.28 -15.02 12.69
C PHE A 473 -18.73 -15.66 11.42
N ALA A 474 -19.09 -16.91 11.16
CA ALA A 474 -18.66 -17.64 9.97
C ALA A 474 -19.22 -17.00 8.69
N ARG A 475 -20.47 -16.51 8.73
CA ARG A 475 -21.13 -15.82 7.62
C ARG A 475 -20.33 -14.60 7.11
N TYR A 476 -19.64 -13.86 7.97
CA TYR A 476 -18.79 -12.72 7.57
C TYR A 476 -17.32 -13.10 7.42
N GLY A 477 -17.00 -14.39 7.29
CA GLY A 477 -15.63 -14.87 7.15
C GLY A 477 -14.73 -14.49 8.33
N TRP A 478 -15.30 -14.38 9.53
CA TRP A 478 -14.62 -13.93 10.76
C TRP A 478 -14.04 -12.52 10.63
N ARG A 479 -14.77 -11.61 9.96
CA ARG A 479 -14.40 -10.20 9.81
C ARG A 479 -15.49 -9.30 10.40
N CYS A 480 -15.09 -8.10 10.79
CA CYS A 480 -16.03 -7.01 11.07
C CYS A 480 -16.80 -6.66 9.79
N ALA A 481 -18.13 -6.61 9.86
CA ALA A 481 -18.99 -6.27 8.73
C ALA A 481 -19.08 -4.75 8.46
N VAL A 482 -18.58 -3.90 9.38
CA VAL A 482 -18.54 -2.46 9.12
C VAL A 482 -17.64 -2.19 7.91
N PRO A 483 -18.10 -1.44 6.89
CA PRO A 483 -17.36 -1.26 5.66
C PRO A 483 -15.96 -0.70 5.88
N ALA A 484 -15.02 -1.09 5.01
CA ALA A 484 -13.59 -0.78 5.08
C ALA A 484 -12.84 -1.28 6.34
N CYS A 485 -13.52 -1.81 7.36
CA CYS A 485 -12.85 -2.36 8.54
C CYS A 485 -12.13 -3.67 8.21
N SER A 486 -10.88 -3.78 8.64
CA SER A 486 -10.08 -4.99 8.44
C SER A 486 -9.97 -5.90 9.68
N SER A 487 -10.67 -5.55 10.77
CA SER A 487 -10.57 -6.28 12.03
C SER A 487 -11.17 -7.69 11.94
N ARG A 488 -10.43 -8.68 12.44
CA ARG A 488 -10.86 -10.09 12.59
C ARG A 488 -10.84 -10.60 14.03
N ARG A 489 -10.50 -9.73 14.97
CA ARG A 489 -10.38 -10.06 16.41
C ARG A 489 -11.42 -9.33 17.24
N ASN A 490 -11.70 -9.92 18.41
CA ASN A 490 -12.65 -9.41 19.39
C ASN A 490 -13.99 -9.06 18.72
N LEU A 491 -14.50 -10.01 17.95
CA LEU A 491 -15.74 -9.85 17.21
C LEU A 491 -16.92 -10.11 18.15
N HIS A 492 -17.94 -9.28 18.06
CA HIS A 492 -19.18 -9.40 18.80
C HIS A 492 -20.34 -9.58 17.81
N ASP A 493 -21.35 -10.33 18.23
CA ASP A 493 -22.68 -10.29 17.61
C ASP A 493 -23.39 -8.98 18.03
N HIS A 494 -24.09 -8.37 17.08
CA HIS A 494 -24.80 -7.12 17.26
C HIS A 494 -26.12 -7.14 16.50
N HIS A 495 -27.21 -6.73 17.15
CA HIS A 495 -28.53 -6.61 16.53
C HIS A 495 -28.69 -5.24 15.84
N LEU A 496 -29.01 -5.20 14.54
CA LEU A 496 -29.24 -3.98 13.77
C LEU A 496 -30.38 -3.15 14.37
N ILE A 497 -31.53 -3.79 14.60
CA ILE A 497 -32.59 -3.30 15.48
C ILE A 497 -32.25 -3.77 16.88
N PHE A 498 -31.95 -2.84 17.78
CA PHE A 498 -31.53 -3.17 19.14
C PHE A 498 -32.62 -3.97 19.87
N ARG A 499 -32.21 -4.95 20.68
CA ARG A 499 -33.15 -5.71 21.54
C ARG A 499 -33.95 -4.81 22.48
N SER A 500 -33.33 -3.73 22.98
CA SER A 500 -34.00 -2.72 23.80
C SER A 500 -35.07 -1.92 23.05
N ARG A 501 -35.14 -2.03 21.72
CA ARG A 501 -36.12 -1.40 20.83
C ARG A 501 -37.00 -2.43 20.13
N GLY A 502 -37.11 -3.65 20.68
CA GLY A 502 -37.96 -4.71 20.15
C GLY A 502 -37.35 -5.54 19.01
N GLY A 503 -36.05 -5.39 18.72
CA GLY A 503 -35.39 -6.20 17.70
C GLY A 503 -35.31 -7.68 18.04
N GLU A 504 -35.68 -8.53 17.07
CA GLU A 504 -35.67 -9.99 17.21
C GLU A 504 -34.26 -10.58 17.12
N ASN A 505 -34.09 -11.83 17.56
CA ASN A 505 -32.84 -12.58 17.43
C ASN A 505 -32.68 -13.29 16.06
N ALA A 506 -33.43 -12.84 15.05
CA ALA A 506 -33.38 -13.38 13.69
C ALA A 506 -32.01 -13.13 13.04
N GLN A 507 -31.62 -13.99 12.09
CA GLN A 507 -30.28 -13.92 11.48
C GLN A 507 -30.08 -12.66 10.63
N ASP A 508 -31.14 -12.15 9.99
CA ASP A 508 -31.17 -10.93 9.20
C ASP A 508 -31.10 -9.65 10.06
N ASN A 509 -31.42 -9.74 11.35
CA ASN A 509 -31.23 -8.66 12.31
C ASN A 509 -29.86 -8.70 13.00
N ARG A 510 -29.01 -9.71 12.76
CA ARG A 510 -27.74 -9.91 13.47
C ARG A 510 -26.56 -9.65 12.56
N VAL A 511 -25.48 -9.09 13.08
CA VAL A 511 -24.26 -8.79 12.32
C VAL A 511 -23.00 -8.93 13.18
N THR A 512 -21.91 -9.40 12.59
CA THR A 512 -20.60 -9.46 13.24
C THR A 512 -19.89 -8.12 13.14
N VAL A 513 -19.50 -7.53 14.28
CA VAL A 513 -18.73 -6.29 14.34
C VAL A 513 -17.58 -6.41 15.33
N CYS A 514 -16.47 -5.71 15.11
CA CYS A 514 -15.39 -5.70 16.11
C CYS A 514 -15.81 -4.96 17.38
N ALA A 515 -15.18 -5.26 18.52
CA ALA A 515 -15.48 -4.67 19.82
C ALA A 515 -15.48 -3.12 19.80
N TRP A 516 -14.57 -2.51 19.05
CA TRP A 516 -14.54 -1.05 18.89
C TRP A 516 -15.79 -0.57 18.14
N HIS A 517 -16.12 -1.16 16.98
CA HIS A 517 -17.29 -0.76 16.21
C HIS A 517 -18.59 -1.02 16.97
N HIS A 518 -18.67 -2.11 17.73
CA HIS A 518 -19.79 -2.39 18.59
C HIS A 518 -19.96 -1.27 19.65
N LEU A 519 -18.96 -1.09 20.51
CA LEU A 519 -19.10 -0.28 21.73
C LEU A 519 -18.87 1.22 21.49
N ARG A 520 -17.89 1.57 20.64
CA ARG A 520 -17.44 2.95 20.41
C ARG A 520 -17.88 3.52 19.05
N GLY A 521 -18.26 2.65 18.12
CA GLY A 521 -18.87 3.01 16.85
C GLY A 521 -20.39 3.19 17.00
N ILE A 522 -21.11 2.08 17.07
CA ILE A 522 -22.58 2.01 17.00
C ILE A 522 -23.21 2.54 18.28
N HIS A 523 -22.88 1.98 19.44
CA HIS A 523 -23.50 2.40 20.72
C HIS A 523 -23.17 3.85 21.12
N ALA A 524 -22.02 4.36 20.68
CA ALA A 524 -21.64 5.75 20.92
C ALA A 524 -22.08 6.71 19.79
N GLY A 525 -22.89 6.23 18.83
CA GLY A 525 -23.51 7.06 17.79
C GLY A 525 -22.57 7.61 16.71
N ARG A 526 -21.34 7.09 16.60
CA ARG A 526 -20.38 7.47 15.55
C ARG A 526 -20.62 6.71 14.25
N VAL A 527 -21.25 5.54 14.35
CA VAL A 527 -21.66 4.69 13.25
C VAL A 527 -23.15 4.40 13.39
N ARG A 528 -23.91 4.46 12.30
CA ARG A 528 -25.29 3.97 12.23
C ARG A 528 -25.38 2.80 11.27
N ALA A 529 -26.24 1.85 11.58
CA ALA A 529 -26.49 0.67 10.75
C ALA A 529 -27.98 0.32 10.80
N TRP A 530 -28.60 0.08 9.65
CA TRP A 530 -29.99 -0.37 9.54
C TRP A 530 -30.21 -1.14 8.23
N GLY A 531 -31.35 -1.80 8.09
CA GLY A 531 -31.65 -2.69 6.96
C GLY A 531 -31.59 -4.15 7.36
N ALA A 532 -31.26 -5.04 6.42
CA ALA A 532 -31.25 -6.48 6.62
C ALA A 532 -29.90 -7.09 6.28
N ALA A 533 -29.35 -7.88 7.21
CA ALA A 533 -28.15 -8.67 7.00
C ALA A 533 -28.40 -9.84 6.03
N PRO A 534 -27.36 -10.33 5.31
CA PRO A 534 -25.98 -9.82 5.35
C PRO A 534 -25.71 -8.64 4.41
N ASP A 535 -26.42 -8.52 3.29
CA ASP A 535 -26.00 -7.66 2.17
C ASP A 535 -26.76 -6.34 2.04
N ALA A 536 -27.96 -6.24 2.61
CA ALA A 536 -28.84 -5.07 2.51
C ALA A 536 -28.74 -4.14 3.74
N ILE A 537 -27.55 -4.07 4.35
CA ILE A 537 -27.27 -3.20 5.50
C ILE A 537 -26.78 -1.85 4.98
N THR A 538 -27.50 -0.77 5.30
CA THR A 538 -27.00 0.59 5.13
C THR A 538 -26.18 1.00 6.34
N TRP A 539 -24.96 1.47 6.08
CA TRP A 539 -24.00 1.95 7.05
C TRP A 539 -23.79 3.45 6.88
N GLU A 540 -23.66 4.15 8.00
CA GLU A 540 -23.14 5.51 8.02
C GLU A 540 -22.01 5.63 9.02
N LEU A 541 -20.88 6.20 8.59
CA LEU A 541 -19.70 6.40 9.42
C LEU A 541 -19.45 7.89 9.61
N GLY A 542 -18.86 8.27 10.76
CA GLY A 542 -18.56 9.67 11.08
C GLY A 542 -19.82 10.51 11.24
N VAL A 543 -20.82 9.95 11.92
CA VAL A 543 -22.13 10.60 12.13
C VAL A 543 -21.98 11.83 13.04
N ARG A 544 -22.67 12.92 12.67
CA ARG A 544 -22.67 14.20 13.38
C ARG A 544 -24.09 14.70 13.54
N ALA A 545 -24.38 15.34 14.68
CA ALA A 545 -25.68 15.96 14.88
C ALA A 545 -25.89 17.11 13.87
N GLY A 546 -27.02 17.08 13.16
CA GLY A 546 -27.42 18.15 12.21
C GLY A 546 -26.54 18.28 10.96
N ARG A 547 -25.67 17.31 10.66
CA ARG A 547 -24.83 17.29 9.45
C ARG A 547 -24.85 15.91 8.80
N GLU A 548 -24.60 15.85 7.49
CA GLU A 548 -24.45 14.57 6.79
C GLU A 548 -23.29 13.74 7.41
N PRO A 549 -23.43 12.40 7.44
CA PRO A 549 -22.34 11.51 7.85
C PRO A 549 -21.14 11.67 6.92
N LEU A 550 -19.97 11.24 7.38
CA LEU A 550 -18.77 11.25 6.54
C LEU A 550 -18.92 10.32 5.33
N LEU A 551 -19.43 9.11 5.56
CA LEU A 551 -19.64 8.08 4.53
C LEU A 551 -21.03 7.46 4.72
N ARG A 552 -21.70 7.13 3.61
CA ARG A 552 -22.90 6.29 3.56
C ARG A 552 -22.67 5.15 2.58
N LEU A 553 -22.88 3.91 3.02
CA LEU A 553 -22.67 2.70 2.22
C LEU A 553 -23.85 1.72 2.35
N THR A 554 -24.07 0.88 1.34
CA THR A 554 -24.92 -0.32 1.45
C THR A 554 -24.04 -1.55 1.24
N GLY A 555 -23.92 -2.40 2.25
CA GLY A 555 -22.80 -3.34 2.32
C GLY A 555 -21.48 -2.60 2.18
N ASP A 556 -20.61 -3.02 1.25
CA ASP A 556 -19.36 -2.34 0.92
C ASP A 556 -19.45 -1.32 -0.24
N TRP A 557 -20.66 -0.93 -0.68
CA TRP A 557 -20.91 -0.02 -1.80
C TRP A 557 -21.23 1.40 -1.35
N TYR A 558 -20.61 2.42 -1.94
CA TYR A 558 -20.93 3.82 -1.66
C TYR A 558 -22.29 4.23 -2.22
N VAL A 559 -23.10 4.91 -1.39
CA VAL A 559 -24.39 5.46 -1.82
C VAL A 559 -24.18 6.87 -2.38
N GLY A 560 -24.63 7.13 -3.62
CA GLY A 560 -24.60 8.47 -4.23
C GLY A 560 -23.38 8.80 -5.11
N GLY A 561 -22.49 7.83 -5.35
CA GLY A 561 -21.35 7.96 -6.26
C GLY A 561 -20.13 8.68 -5.66
N THR A 562 -18.99 7.98 -5.71
CA THR A 562 -17.62 8.39 -5.37
C THR A 562 -17.22 8.44 -3.88
N SER A 563 -16.16 7.70 -3.56
CA SER A 563 -15.37 7.75 -2.32
C SER A 563 -14.73 9.12 -2.00
N GLY A 564 -14.85 10.09 -2.92
CA GLY A 564 -14.31 11.42 -2.81
C GLY A 564 -15.11 12.42 -3.63
N SER A 565 -16.26 12.85 -3.11
CA SER A 565 -16.84 14.10 -3.63
C SER A 565 -15.79 15.21 -3.49
N PRO A 566 -15.47 15.94 -4.56
CA PRO A 566 -14.72 17.18 -4.43
C PRO A 566 -15.55 18.10 -3.54
N MET A 567 -14.92 18.73 -2.54
CA MET A 567 -15.59 19.79 -1.82
C MET A 567 -16.04 20.86 -2.82
N PRO A 568 -17.24 21.46 -2.66
CA PRO A 568 -17.51 22.71 -3.34
C PRO A 568 -16.44 23.70 -2.90
N ALA A 569 -15.81 24.38 -3.88
CA ALA A 569 -14.90 25.47 -3.60
C ALA A 569 -15.60 26.49 -2.70
N VAL A 570 -15.04 26.72 -1.52
CA VAL A 570 -15.36 27.89 -0.69
C VAL A 570 -14.13 28.78 -0.72
#